data_AF-A0A258FY96-F1
#
_entry.id   AF-A0A258FY96-F1
#
_cell.length_a   1.000
_cell.length_b   1.000
_cell.length_c   1.000
_cell.angle_alpha   90.00
_cell.angle_beta   90.00
_cell.angle_gamma   90.00
#
_symmetry.space_group_name_H-M   'P 1'
#
loop_
_entity.id
_entity.type
_entity.pdbx_description
1 polymer ?
#
loop_
_entity_poly.entity_id
_entity_poly.type
_entity_poly.pdbx_seq_one_letter_code
_entity_poly.pdbx_strand_id
1 'polypeptide(L)'
;MMDVRARKSGYYSKLATSGFTIVELLIVIVVIAILAAVTIVAYNGVQERARVTAVTADFTNNNKVVKLAGATTGTPPLTTDVLQASTKPTVAKGIYKLYSFCASTQGHVLAAELPNGNKYYSLNGAVPVQNNAIDVVNPCPGLGVASATTIYFGMPATSCANENGSCTFSDTATIAYGSLAVGRFTARKDQTSPVTCTNAYFGDPASGFAKACYVLSY
;
A
#
# COMPACT_ATOMS: atom_id res chain seq x y z
N MET A 1 -21.81 -95.17 -4.27
CA MET A 1 -22.01 -94.41 -5.52
C MET A 1 -22.01 -92.95 -5.12
N MET A 2 -20.90 -92.26 -5.39
CA MET A 2 -20.78 -91.34 -6.55
C MET A 2 -21.66 -90.09 -6.34
N ASP A 3 -21.24 -88.84 -6.48
CA ASP A 3 -19.96 -88.21 -6.76
C ASP A 3 -20.26 -86.67 -6.74
N VAL A 4 -19.18 -85.88 -6.73
CA VAL A 4 -19.05 -84.51 -7.26
C VAL A 4 -19.48 -83.32 -6.39
N ARG A 5 -18.43 -82.64 -5.95
CA ARG A 5 -18.31 -81.25 -5.49
C ARG A 5 -19.03 -80.25 -6.41
N ALA A 6 -19.87 -79.39 -5.85
CA ALA A 6 -20.24 -78.13 -6.50
C ALA A 6 -19.35 -76.99 -5.96
N ARG A 7 -18.31 -76.61 -6.71
CA ARG A 7 -17.69 -75.27 -6.64
C ARG A 7 -18.27 -74.44 -7.79
N LYS A 8 -18.88 -73.28 -7.50
CA LYS A 8 -18.97 -72.13 -8.41
C LYS A 8 -18.85 -70.87 -7.56
N SER A 9 -17.64 -70.32 -7.44
CA SER A 9 -17.03 -69.34 -8.35
C SER A 9 -17.61 -67.95 -8.10
N GLY A 10 -16.93 -67.18 -7.24
CA GLY A 10 -17.20 -65.77 -7.04
C GLY A 10 -17.07 -65.00 -8.36
N TYR A 11 -18.08 -64.21 -8.66
CA TYR A 11 -18.07 -63.24 -9.75
C TYR A 11 -17.13 -62.09 -9.37
N TYR A 12 -15.89 -62.13 -9.84
CA TYR A 12 -15.09 -60.92 -9.95
C TYR A 12 -15.49 -60.22 -11.25
N SER A 13 -16.26 -59.14 -11.15
CA SER A 13 -16.36 -58.18 -12.24
C SER A 13 -14.97 -57.63 -12.49
N LYS A 14 -14.43 -57.84 -13.70
CA LYS A 14 -13.29 -57.06 -14.18
C LYS A 14 -13.72 -55.59 -14.12
N LEU A 15 -13.29 -54.85 -13.10
CA LEU A 15 -13.18 -53.40 -13.21
C LEU A 15 -12.26 -53.17 -14.41
N ALA A 16 -12.82 -52.65 -15.50
CA ALA A 16 -12.04 -52.25 -16.66
C ALA A 16 -11.06 -51.18 -16.19
N THR A 17 -9.82 -51.60 -15.91
CA THR A 17 -8.70 -50.67 -15.72
C THR A 17 -8.33 -50.14 -17.09
N SER A 18 -9.04 -49.10 -17.53
CA SER A 18 -8.62 -48.30 -18.68
C SER A 18 -7.32 -47.60 -18.29
N GLY A 19 -6.19 -48.13 -18.77
CA GLY A 19 -4.90 -47.48 -18.61
C GLY A 19 -4.88 -46.19 -19.42
N PHE A 20 -4.52 -45.07 -18.79
CA PHE A 20 -4.17 -43.86 -19.53
C PHE A 20 -2.92 -44.14 -20.36
N THR A 21 -3.00 -43.86 -21.65
CA THR A 21 -1.83 -43.93 -22.53
C THR A 21 -0.82 -42.87 -22.08
N ILE A 22 0.47 -43.20 -22.20
CA ILE A 22 1.55 -42.24 -21.93
C ILE A 22 1.36 -40.95 -22.76
N VAL A 23 0.79 -41.09 -23.97
CA VAL A 23 0.49 -39.97 -24.86
C VAL A 23 -0.56 -39.03 -24.28
N GLU A 24 -1.65 -39.54 -23.70
CA GLU A 24 -2.70 -38.70 -23.07
C GLU A 24 -2.15 -37.89 -21.90
N LEU A 25 -1.31 -38.50 -21.07
CA LEU A 25 -0.70 -37.79 -19.95
C LEU A 25 0.31 -36.75 -20.46
N LEU A 26 1.06 -37.08 -21.52
CA LEU A 26 2.04 -36.17 -22.13
C LEU A 26 1.37 -34.93 -22.72
N ILE A 27 0.28 -35.07 -23.48
CA ILE A 27 -0.39 -33.90 -24.05
C ILE A 27 -0.95 -32.99 -22.95
N VAL A 28 -1.43 -33.55 -21.84
CA VAL A 28 -1.99 -32.76 -20.73
C VAL A 28 -0.91 -31.92 -20.06
N ILE A 29 0.25 -32.50 -19.76
CA ILE A 29 1.34 -31.72 -19.14
C ILE A 29 1.87 -30.63 -20.07
N VAL A 30 1.93 -30.89 -21.38
CA VAL A 30 2.35 -29.89 -22.38
C VAL A 30 1.33 -28.77 -22.47
N VAL A 31 0.04 -29.09 -22.54
CA VAL A 31 -1.04 -28.10 -22.61
C VAL A 31 -1.07 -27.24 -21.34
N ILE A 32 -0.96 -27.84 -20.15
CA ILE A 32 -0.90 -27.08 -18.89
C ILE A 32 0.34 -26.19 -18.85
N ALA A 33 1.51 -26.66 -19.30
CA ALA A 33 2.72 -25.85 -19.34
C ALA A 33 2.56 -24.61 -20.24
N ILE A 34 1.96 -24.75 -21.43
CA ILE A 34 1.70 -23.64 -22.35
C ILE A 34 0.67 -22.67 -21.74
N LEU A 35 -0.44 -23.18 -21.20
CA LEU A 35 -1.48 -22.35 -20.60
C LEU A 35 -0.95 -21.57 -19.39
N ALA A 36 -0.18 -22.21 -18.50
CA ALA A 36 0.43 -21.56 -17.36
C ALA A 36 1.35 -20.40 -17.78
N ALA A 37 2.21 -20.63 -18.77
CA ALA A 37 3.12 -19.60 -19.28
C ALA A 37 2.36 -18.36 -19.82
N VAL A 38 1.31 -18.58 -20.63
CA VAL A 38 0.49 -17.48 -21.17
C VAL A 38 -0.25 -16.73 -20.07
N THR A 39 -0.81 -17.44 -19.08
CA THR A 39 -1.57 -16.81 -17.99
C THR A 39 -0.70 -15.92 -17.10
N ILE A 40 0.56 -16.28 -16.83
CA ILE A 40 1.46 -15.48 -15.98
C ILE A 40 1.76 -14.12 -16.61
N VAL A 41 2.08 -14.09 -17.92
CA VAL A 41 2.37 -12.84 -18.63
C VAL A 41 1.13 -11.94 -18.69
N ALA A 42 -0.04 -12.52 -18.95
CA ALA A 42 -1.29 -11.78 -18.97
C ALA A 42 -1.68 -11.23 -17.59
N TYR A 43 -1.47 -12.01 -16.52
CA TYR A 43 -1.82 -11.64 -15.16
C TYR A 43 -0.99 -10.46 -14.64
N ASN A 44 0.32 -10.43 -14.95
CA ASN A 44 1.20 -9.30 -14.61
C ASN A 44 0.70 -7.98 -15.23
N GLY A 45 0.25 -8.00 -16.49
CA GLY A 45 -0.28 -6.80 -17.16
C GLY A 45 -1.67 -6.34 -16.67
N VAL A 46 -2.50 -7.24 -16.15
CA VAL A 46 -3.81 -6.89 -15.57
C VAL A 46 -3.65 -6.28 -14.18
N GLN A 47 -2.74 -6.82 -13.35
CA GLN A 47 -2.47 -6.27 -12.03
C GLN A 47 -1.95 -4.83 -12.08
N GLU A 48 -1.06 -4.51 -13.02
CA GLU A 48 -0.52 -3.15 -13.15
C GLU A 48 -1.59 -2.15 -13.58
N ARG A 49 -2.44 -2.51 -14.56
CA ARG A 49 -3.54 -1.63 -14.98
C ARG A 49 -4.54 -1.39 -13.85
N ALA A 50 -4.89 -2.43 -13.10
CA ALA A 50 -5.77 -2.31 -11.94
C ALA A 50 -5.20 -1.37 -10.87
N ARG A 51 -3.88 -1.42 -10.63
CA ARG A 51 -3.17 -0.50 -9.72
C ARG A 51 -3.27 0.95 -10.19
N VAL A 52 -2.99 1.23 -11.46
CA VAL A 52 -3.09 2.60 -12.01
C VAL A 52 -4.51 3.15 -11.93
N THR A 53 -5.53 2.31 -12.20
CA THR A 53 -6.93 2.70 -12.04
C THR A 53 -7.28 3.01 -10.57
N ALA A 54 -6.80 2.20 -9.63
CA ALA A 54 -7.01 2.43 -8.19
C ALA A 54 -6.38 3.74 -7.72
N VAL A 55 -5.13 4.01 -8.11
CA VAL A 55 -4.42 5.27 -7.84
C VAL A 55 -5.22 6.46 -8.33
N THR A 56 -5.68 6.40 -9.58
CA THR A 56 -6.42 7.50 -10.20
C THR A 56 -7.74 7.77 -9.47
N ALA A 57 -8.47 6.70 -9.09
CA ALA A 57 -9.72 6.81 -8.34
C ALA A 57 -9.50 7.38 -6.93
N ASP A 58 -8.50 6.89 -6.20
CA ASP A 58 -8.19 7.34 -4.84
C ASP A 58 -7.78 8.82 -4.82
N PHE A 59 -6.89 9.23 -5.72
CA PHE A 59 -6.49 10.63 -5.85
C PHE A 59 -7.68 11.52 -6.19
N THR A 60 -8.56 11.09 -7.10
CA THR A 60 -9.78 11.84 -7.45
C THR A 60 -10.72 11.99 -6.26
N ASN A 61 -10.93 10.91 -5.50
CA ASN A 61 -11.81 10.92 -4.33
C ASN A 61 -11.23 11.78 -3.19
N ASN A 62 -9.94 11.62 -2.90
CA ASN A 62 -9.28 12.39 -1.84
C ASN A 62 -9.19 13.87 -2.21
N ASN A 63 -8.90 14.20 -3.47
CA ASN A 63 -8.93 15.59 -3.95
C ASN A 63 -10.30 16.26 -3.77
N LYS A 64 -11.40 15.51 -3.89
CA LYS A 64 -12.75 16.05 -3.60
C LYS A 64 -12.88 16.38 -2.11
N VAL A 65 -12.44 15.48 -1.22
CA VAL A 65 -12.49 15.72 0.23
C VAL A 65 -11.64 16.93 0.61
N VAL A 66 -10.42 17.05 0.07
CA VAL A 66 -9.54 18.20 0.30
C VAL A 66 -10.20 19.51 -0.16
N LYS A 67 -10.81 19.52 -1.35
CA LYS A 67 -11.51 20.69 -1.90
C LYS A 67 -12.74 21.09 -1.06
N LEU A 68 -13.52 20.11 -0.61
CA LEU A 68 -14.69 20.35 0.25
C LEU A 68 -14.29 20.92 1.62
N ALA A 69 -13.21 20.39 2.19
CA ALA A 69 -12.70 20.85 3.47
C ALA A 69 -12.13 22.28 3.38
N GLY A 70 -11.34 22.58 2.33
CA GLY A 70 -10.86 23.95 2.08
C GLY A 70 -11.97 24.97 1.76
N ALA A 71 -13.08 24.54 1.16
CA ALA A 71 -14.23 25.41 0.90
C ALA A 71 -14.98 25.81 2.18
N THR A 72 -14.94 24.97 3.22
CA THR A 72 -15.64 25.21 4.50
C THR A 72 -14.81 26.09 5.45
N THR A 73 -13.47 26.01 5.37
CA THR A 73 -12.55 26.74 6.26
C THR A 73 -12.10 28.10 5.75
N GLY A 74 -12.49 28.50 4.52
CA GLY A 74 -12.16 29.81 3.92
C GLY A 74 -10.67 30.06 3.70
N THR A 75 -9.83 29.07 3.97
CA THR A 75 -8.37 29.10 3.85
C THR A 75 -7.91 27.79 3.21
N PRO A 76 -6.83 27.81 2.41
CA PRO A 76 -6.17 26.59 1.93
C PRO A 76 -5.96 25.63 3.10
N PRO A 77 -6.04 24.31 2.90
CA PRO A 77 -6.17 23.33 3.98
C PRO A 77 -4.93 23.31 4.89
N LEU A 78 -4.89 24.21 5.86
CA LEU A 78 -3.76 24.48 6.75
C LEU A 78 -3.97 23.92 8.14
N THR A 79 -5.20 23.57 8.49
CA THR A 79 -5.45 22.88 9.75
C THR A 79 -5.10 21.41 9.57
N THR A 80 -4.42 20.86 10.57
CA THR A 80 -4.19 19.42 10.70
C THR A 80 -5.49 18.64 10.56
N ASP A 81 -6.63 19.22 10.94
CA ASP A 81 -7.96 18.62 10.78
C ASP A 81 -8.35 18.39 9.33
N VAL A 82 -8.00 19.28 8.40
CA VAL A 82 -8.23 19.04 6.96
C VAL A 82 -7.24 18.00 6.42
N LEU A 83 -5.97 18.06 6.84
CA LEU A 83 -4.97 17.05 6.49
C LEU A 83 -5.37 15.65 7.00
N GLN A 84 -6.04 15.58 8.14
CA GLN A 84 -6.59 14.38 8.76
C GLN A 84 -7.94 13.97 8.14
N ALA A 85 -8.84 14.89 7.79
CA ALA A 85 -10.15 14.58 7.20
C ALA A 85 -10.07 14.11 5.75
N SER A 86 -9.08 14.60 5.00
CA SER A 86 -8.81 14.24 3.59
C SER A 86 -8.44 12.77 3.40
N THR A 87 -8.27 12.05 4.49
CA THR A 87 -7.57 10.78 4.54
C THR A 87 -8.34 9.74 5.36
N LYS A 88 -9.57 9.50 4.94
CA LYS A 88 -10.00 8.10 4.78
C LYS A 88 -9.65 7.68 3.37
N PRO A 89 -8.37 7.56 2.93
CA PRO A 89 -8.19 6.80 1.71
C PRO A 89 -8.77 5.44 2.07
N THR A 90 -9.48 4.87 1.13
CA THR A 90 -9.65 3.43 1.15
C THR A 90 -8.25 2.87 0.87
N VAL A 91 -7.28 3.01 1.79
CA VAL A 91 -5.99 2.28 1.83
C VAL A 91 -6.26 0.79 2.04
N ALA A 92 -7.51 0.36 1.82
CA ALA A 92 -7.91 -1.00 1.75
C ALA A 92 -6.95 -1.69 0.78
N LYS A 93 -6.18 -2.61 1.38
CA LYS A 93 -5.46 -3.71 0.72
C LYS A 93 -4.03 -3.44 0.27
N GLY A 94 -3.26 -2.58 0.95
CA GLY A 94 -1.79 -2.58 0.80
C GLY A 94 -1.30 -2.31 -0.63
N ILE A 95 -2.07 -1.50 -1.37
CA ILE A 95 -1.77 -1.15 -2.77
C ILE A 95 -0.60 -0.17 -2.84
N TYR A 96 -0.34 0.58 -1.77
CA TYR A 96 0.73 1.58 -1.67
C TYR A 96 1.81 1.11 -0.71
N LYS A 97 3.07 1.34 -1.10
CA LYS A 97 4.22 1.29 -0.19
C LYS A 97 4.25 2.53 0.71
N LEU A 98 3.87 3.68 0.16
CA LEU A 98 3.74 4.94 0.88
C LEU A 98 2.65 5.80 0.24
N TYR A 99 1.83 6.45 1.04
CA TYR A 99 0.89 7.48 0.59
C TYR A 99 1.04 8.72 1.46
N SER A 100 1.17 9.90 0.86
CA SER A 100 1.41 11.15 1.58
C SER A 100 0.50 12.27 1.09
N PHE A 101 0.19 13.18 2.01
CA PHE A 101 -0.53 14.41 1.76
C PHE A 101 0.19 15.57 2.42
N CYS A 102 0.40 16.66 1.70
CA CYS A 102 0.93 17.88 2.26
C CYS A 102 0.14 19.08 1.72
N ALA A 103 -0.02 20.11 2.53
CA ALA A 103 -0.69 21.34 2.14
C ALA A 103 -0.13 22.58 2.84
N SER A 104 -0.21 23.70 2.13
CA SER A 104 0.16 25.03 2.61
C SER A 104 -0.84 26.08 2.14
N THR A 105 -0.57 27.35 2.44
CA THR A 105 -1.33 28.51 1.93
C THR A 105 -1.31 28.61 0.40
N GLN A 106 -0.35 27.96 -0.25
CA GLN A 106 -0.14 28.04 -1.70
C GLN A 106 -0.84 26.90 -2.46
N GLY A 107 -1.26 25.84 -1.75
CA GLY A 107 -1.83 24.67 -2.40
C GLY A 107 -1.68 23.38 -1.60
N HIS A 108 -2.02 22.27 -2.23
CA HIS A 108 -1.89 20.92 -1.67
C HIS A 108 -1.37 19.93 -2.70
N VAL A 109 -0.71 18.88 -2.21
CA VAL A 109 -0.19 17.78 -2.99
C VAL A 109 -0.58 16.46 -2.34
N LEU A 110 -1.11 15.56 -3.15
CA LEU A 110 -1.19 14.13 -2.84
C LEU A 110 -0.05 13.43 -3.57
N ALA A 111 0.65 12.52 -2.92
CA ALA A 111 1.65 11.67 -3.56
C ALA A 111 1.57 10.23 -3.05
N ALA A 112 1.97 9.28 -3.90
CA ALA A 112 1.96 7.87 -3.56
C ALA A 112 3.09 7.11 -4.26
N GLU A 113 3.63 6.11 -3.59
CA GLU A 113 4.56 5.12 -4.11
C GLU A 113 3.89 3.75 -4.08
N LEU A 114 3.88 3.07 -5.23
CA LEU A 114 3.37 1.71 -5.35
C LEU A 114 4.49 0.69 -4.98
N PRO A 115 4.14 -0.56 -4.62
CA PRO A 115 5.10 -1.62 -4.34
C PRO A 115 6.06 -1.94 -5.50
N ASN A 116 5.71 -1.58 -6.73
CA ASN A 116 6.57 -1.73 -7.91
C ASN A 116 7.59 -0.57 -8.06
N GLY A 117 7.56 0.43 -7.18
CA GLY A 117 8.42 1.61 -7.21
C GLY A 117 7.90 2.78 -8.06
N ASN A 118 6.78 2.62 -8.76
CA ASN A 118 6.18 3.73 -9.51
C ASN A 118 5.60 4.77 -8.55
N LYS A 119 5.86 6.04 -8.85
CA LYS A 119 5.43 7.17 -8.02
C LYS A 119 4.47 8.08 -8.78
N TYR A 120 3.43 8.51 -8.09
CA TYR A 120 2.37 9.36 -8.63
C TYR A 120 2.16 10.56 -7.71
N TYR A 121 1.80 11.70 -8.31
CA TYR A 121 1.40 12.88 -7.55
C TYR A 121 0.23 13.61 -8.21
N SER A 122 -0.50 14.39 -7.43
CA SER A 122 -1.51 15.35 -7.90
C SER A 122 -1.30 16.66 -7.18
N LEU A 123 -1.22 17.74 -7.95
CA LEU A 123 -1.07 19.10 -7.47
C LEU A 123 -2.42 19.81 -7.54
N ASN A 124 -2.88 20.40 -6.43
CA ASN A 124 -4.09 21.22 -6.35
C ASN A 124 -5.35 20.57 -6.95
N GLY A 125 -5.43 19.25 -6.85
CA GLY A 125 -6.53 18.47 -7.41
C GLY A 125 -6.55 18.35 -8.93
N ALA A 126 -5.40 18.50 -9.59
CA ALA A 126 -5.18 18.11 -10.98
C ALA A 126 -5.22 16.59 -11.15
N VAL A 127 -5.33 16.12 -12.39
CA VAL A 127 -5.24 14.69 -12.72
C VAL A 127 -3.88 14.14 -12.25
N PRO A 128 -3.83 12.97 -11.59
CA PRO A 128 -2.57 12.42 -11.10
C PRO A 128 -1.61 12.11 -12.25
N VAL A 129 -0.35 12.47 -12.04
CA VAL A 129 0.76 12.30 -12.98
C VAL A 129 1.76 11.30 -12.40
N GLN A 130 2.26 10.39 -13.23
CA GLN A 130 3.38 9.54 -12.86
C GLN A 130 4.70 10.31 -13.00
N ASN A 131 5.50 10.35 -11.95
CA ASN A 131 6.85 10.88 -12.01
C ASN A 131 7.72 10.21 -10.94
N ASN A 132 8.63 9.34 -11.37
CA ASN A 132 9.48 8.57 -10.45
C ASN A 132 10.61 9.40 -9.80
N ALA A 133 10.84 10.64 -10.26
CA ALA A 133 11.82 11.54 -9.67
C ALA A 133 11.30 12.26 -8.41
N ILE A 134 10.01 12.19 -8.10
CA ILE A 134 9.47 12.85 -6.92
C ILE A 134 9.92 12.16 -5.63
N ASP A 135 10.00 12.97 -4.58
CA ASP A 135 10.13 12.51 -3.22
C ASP A 135 8.73 12.35 -2.61
N VAL A 136 8.20 11.12 -2.59
CA VAL A 136 6.87 10.84 -2.00
C VAL A 136 6.86 11.09 -0.50
N VAL A 137 8.03 11.07 0.16
CA VAL A 137 8.08 11.38 1.58
C VAL A 137 7.88 12.87 1.78
N ASN A 138 8.56 13.74 1.03
CA ASN A 138 8.34 15.19 1.12
C ASN A 138 8.05 15.84 -0.23
N PRO A 139 6.82 15.69 -0.77
CA PRO A 139 6.55 16.05 -2.17
C PRO A 139 6.33 17.55 -2.40
N CYS A 140 5.91 18.31 -1.38
CA CYS A 140 5.54 19.72 -1.53
C CYS A 140 6.69 20.62 -2.05
N PRO A 141 7.89 20.62 -1.43
CA PRO A 141 8.98 21.51 -1.88
C PRO A 141 9.40 21.29 -3.34
N GLY A 142 9.41 20.02 -3.79
CA GLY A 142 9.76 19.67 -5.18
C GLY A 142 8.69 20.04 -6.22
N LEU A 143 7.48 20.41 -5.77
CA LEU A 143 6.33 20.72 -6.61
C LEU A 143 5.87 22.19 -6.45
N GLY A 144 6.72 23.05 -5.89
CA GLY A 144 6.47 24.48 -5.78
C GLY A 144 5.47 24.88 -4.70
N VAL A 145 5.18 23.98 -3.75
CA VAL A 145 4.35 24.27 -2.57
C VAL A 145 5.30 24.49 -1.38
N ALA A 146 5.30 25.69 -0.79
CA ALA A 146 6.16 26.02 0.35
C ALA A 146 6.02 25.00 1.49
N SER A 147 7.12 24.83 2.25
CA SER A 147 7.29 23.85 3.34
C SER A 147 6.02 23.63 4.15
N ALA A 148 5.33 22.55 3.79
CA ALA A 148 4.07 22.12 4.35
C ALA A 148 4.29 21.01 5.38
N THR A 149 3.36 20.87 6.32
CA THR A 149 3.29 19.66 7.15
C THR A 149 2.82 18.50 6.27
N THR A 150 3.60 17.43 6.22
CA THR A 150 3.25 16.21 5.46
C THR A 150 2.71 15.14 6.40
N ILE A 151 1.54 14.59 6.06
CA ILE A 151 0.96 13.43 6.73
C ILE A 151 1.10 12.19 5.84
N TYR A 152 1.53 11.07 6.43
CA TYR A 152 1.67 9.78 5.78
C TYR A 152 0.58 8.80 6.20
N PHE A 153 0.26 7.89 5.28
CA PHE A 153 -0.74 6.85 5.42
C PHE A 153 -0.16 5.51 4.96
N GLY A 154 -0.29 4.48 5.81
CA GLY A 154 0.22 3.15 5.53
C GLY A 154 1.74 3.14 5.39
N MET A 155 2.44 2.80 6.46
CA MET A 155 3.90 2.82 6.51
C MET A 155 4.42 1.53 7.15
N PRO A 156 5.32 0.79 6.49
CA PRO A 156 6.13 -0.20 7.19
C PRO A 156 7.18 0.56 8.00
N ALA A 157 6.97 0.66 9.31
CA ALA A 157 7.97 1.25 10.19
C ALA A 157 8.13 0.46 11.47
N THR A 158 9.38 0.40 11.91
CA THR A 158 9.76 -0.29 13.15
C THR A 158 9.54 0.65 14.32
N SER A 159 8.75 0.25 15.30
CA SER A 159 8.51 1.06 16.50
C SER A 159 9.83 1.32 17.22
N CYS A 160 10.05 2.58 17.60
CA CYS A 160 11.31 3.04 18.17
C CYS A 160 11.14 3.53 19.61
N ALA A 161 10.11 4.34 19.86
CA ALA A 161 9.80 4.87 21.18
C ALA A 161 8.33 5.29 21.26
N ASN A 162 7.72 5.17 22.44
CA ASN A 162 6.39 5.71 22.70
C ASN A 162 6.38 7.24 22.71
N GLU A 163 5.20 7.86 22.70
CA GLU A 163 5.03 9.30 22.90
C GLU A 163 5.76 9.77 24.18
N ASN A 164 6.48 10.89 24.06
CA ASN A 164 7.42 11.45 25.04
C ASN A 164 8.71 10.64 25.28
N GLY A 165 8.92 9.53 24.57
CA GLY A 165 10.17 8.79 24.57
C GLY A 165 11.25 9.41 23.67
N SER A 166 12.46 8.86 23.76
CA SER A 166 13.58 9.18 22.86
C SER A 166 13.80 8.03 21.89
N CYS A 167 13.70 8.30 20.60
CA CYS A 167 13.98 7.34 19.54
C CYS A 167 15.46 7.42 19.14
N THR A 168 16.19 6.31 19.35
CA THR A 168 17.61 6.17 19.02
C THR A 168 17.82 5.27 17.82
N PHE A 169 18.81 5.59 16.99
CA PHE A 169 19.15 4.87 15.76
C PHE A 169 20.65 5.05 15.47
N SER A 170 21.24 4.14 14.69
CA SER A 170 22.69 4.06 14.47
C SER A 170 23.21 4.93 13.32
N ASP A 171 22.36 5.19 12.31
CA ASP A 171 22.73 5.89 11.07
C ASP A 171 21.72 6.98 10.74
N THR A 172 21.96 7.75 9.68
CA THR A 172 20.97 8.71 9.17
C THR A 172 19.64 8.02 8.88
N ALA A 173 18.59 8.42 9.61
CA ALA A 173 17.28 7.77 9.56
C ALA A 173 16.15 8.76 9.28
N THR A 174 15.06 8.27 8.71
CA THR A 174 13.78 9.00 8.67
C THR A 174 12.92 8.53 9.84
N ILE A 175 12.52 9.46 10.69
CA ILE A 175 11.71 9.16 11.88
C ILE A 175 10.29 9.64 11.62
N ALA A 176 9.31 8.74 11.69
CA ALA A 176 7.90 9.07 11.73
C ALA A 176 7.39 9.10 13.16
N TYR A 177 6.43 9.97 13.42
CA TYR A 177 5.70 10.09 14.65
C TYR A 177 4.20 10.09 14.34
N GLY A 178 3.42 9.27 15.04
CA GLY A 178 1.99 9.18 14.79
C GLY A 178 1.35 7.91 15.35
N SER A 179 0.16 7.59 14.87
CA SER A 179 -0.65 6.50 15.39
C SER A 179 -0.96 5.45 14.33
N LEU A 180 -0.54 4.21 14.58
CA LEU A 180 -0.87 3.06 13.73
C LEU A 180 -2.37 2.77 13.69
N ALA A 181 -3.11 3.06 14.78
CA ALA A 181 -4.54 2.79 14.87
C ALA A 181 -5.36 3.54 13.81
N VAL A 182 -4.94 4.77 13.49
CA VAL A 182 -5.55 5.60 12.44
C VAL A 182 -4.66 5.72 11.20
N GLY A 183 -3.48 5.09 11.22
CA GLY A 183 -2.51 5.11 10.13
C GLY A 183 -2.02 6.50 9.76
N ARG A 184 -1.93 7.44 10.71
CA ARG A 184 -1.55 8.85 10.47
C ARG A 184 -0.22 9.19 11.11
N PHE A 185 0.71 9.75 10.33
CA PHE A 185 2.06 10.07 10.78
C PHE A 185 2.58 11.38 10.20
N THR A 186 3.43 12.09 10.93
CA THR A 186 4.37 13.11 10.38
C THR A 186 5.77 12.52 10.43
N ALA A 187 6.68 12.90 9.53
CA ALA A 187 8.03 12.36 9.48
C ALA A 187 9.08 13.44 9.25
N ARG A 188 10.27 13.20 9.79
CA ARG A 188 11.46 14.02 9.63
C ARG A 188 12.55 13.16 9.02
N LYS A 189 13.08 13.62 7.88
CA LYS A 189 14.17 12.95 7.17
C LYS A 189 15.53 13.30 7.75
N ASP A 190 16.51 12.50 7.37
CA ASP A 190 17.92 12.80 7.55
C ASP A 190 18.30 13.13 9.00
N GLN A 191 17.65 12.43 9.94
CA GLN A 191 17.91 12.56 11.36
C GLN A 191 19.22 11.84 11.67
N THR A 192 20.15 12.54 12.31
CA THR A 192 21.49 12.05 12.64
C THR A 192 21.74 11.98 14.15
N SER A 193 20.73 12.30 14.96
CA SER A 193 20.80 12.33 16.41
C SER A 193 19.48 11.86 17.01
N PRO A 194 19.46 11.33 18.25
CA PRO A 194 18.24 10.86 18.89
C PRO A 194 17.11 11.88 18.82
N VAL A 195 15.90 11.41 18.50
CA VAL A 195 14.74 12.27 18.28
C VAL A 195 13.72 12.07 19.39
N THR A 196 13.28 13.16 20.01
CA THR A 196 12.24 13.13 21.03
C THR A 196 10.84 13.06 20.39
N CYS A 197 10.06 12.06 20.79
CA CYS A 197 8.77 11.70 20.20
C CYS A 197 7.62 12.54 20.75
N THR A 198 7.56 13.82 20.39
CA THR A 198 6.56 14.75 20.93
C THR A 198 5.82 15.52 19.85
N ASN A 199 4.62 15.98 20.22
CA ASN A 199 3.85 16.92 19.41
C ASN A 199 4.60 18.24 19.15
N ALA A 200 5.46 18.67 20.06
CA ALA A 200 6.26 19.90 19.88
C ALA A 200 7.26 19.78 18.72
N TYR A 201 7.83 18.59 18.50
CA TYR A 201 8.83 18.36 17.47
C TYR A 201 8.21 18.00 16.09
N PHE A 202 7.14 17.21 16.09
CA PHE A 202 6.50 16.67 14.88
C PHE A 202 5.15 17.31 14.50
N GLY A 203 4.57 18.14 15.37
CA GLY A 203 3.14 18.46 15.32
C GLY A 203 2.27 17.31 15.83
N ASP A 204 0.94 17.48 15.80
CA ASP A 204 -0.01 16.44 16.20
C ASP A 204 -0.72 15.81 14.98
N PRO A 205 -0.17 14.73 14.40
CA PRO A 205 -0.76 14.06 13.23
C PRO A 205 -1.98 13.20 13.56
N ALA A 206 -2.20 12.85 14.83
CA ALA A 206 -3.25 11.93 15.25
C ALA A 206 -3.84 12.36 16.60
N SER A 207 -4.46 13.54 16.60
CA SER A 207 -5.07 14.13 17.80
C SER A 207 -6.14 13.20 18.38
N GLY A 208 -6.11 13.00 19.70
CA GLY A 208 -7.00 12.08 20.41
C GLY A 208 -6.59 10.60 20.34
N PHE A 209 -5.50 10.26 19.66
CA PHE A 209 -4.96 8.89 19.60
C PHE A 209 -3.57 8.80 20.24
N ALA A 210 -3.26 7.64 20.81
CA ALA A 210 -1.92 7.33 21.30
C ALA A 210 -0.92 7.34 20.14
N LYS A 211 0.21 8.02 20.33
CA LYS A 211 1.25 8.19 19.32
C LYS A 211 2.54 7.51 19.74
N ALA A 212 3.40 7.25 18.76
CA ALA A 212 4.74 6.73 18.96
C ALA A 212 5.64 7.14 17.80
N CYS A 213 6.95 7.09 18.00
CA CYS A 213 7.93 7.17 16.92
C CYS A 213 8.20 5.80 16.32
N TYR A 214 8.51 5.84 15.03
CA TYR A 214 8.91 4.70 14.23
C TYR A 214 10.05 5.10 13.31
N VAL A 215 11.03 4.20 13.14
CA VAL A 215 12.06 4.35 12.12
C VAL A 215 11.52 3.79 10.80
N LEU A 216 11.53 4.60 9.75
CA LEU A 216 11.15 4.14 8.41
C LEU A 216 12.26 3.27 7.83
N SER A 217 11.86 2.14 7.26
CA SER A 217 12.74 1.28 6.46
C SER A 217 12.20 1.27 5.03
N TYR A 218 12.95 1.86 4.10
CA TYR A 218 12.60 1.94 2.67
C TYR A 218 13.11 0.73 1.88
#